data_AF-A0A346NEF4-F1
#
_entry.id   AF-A0A346NEF4-F1
#
_cell.length_a   1.000
_cell.length_b   1.000
_cell.length_c   1.000
_cell.angle_alpha   90.00
_cell.angle_beta   90.00
_cell.angle_gamma   90.00
#
_symmetry.space_group_name_H-M   'P 1'
#
loop_
_entity.id
_entity.type
_entity.pdbx_description
1 polymer ?
#
loop_
_entity_poly.entity_id
_entity_poly.type
_entity_poly.pdbx_seq_one_letter_code
_entity_poly.pdbx_strand_id
1 'polypeptide(L)'
;MVKMVLGSSDSQASSVASLADNYTSGFNSIISAIENLANADGLEGEAYTNVKTYGSTVVTPLAKGFILLADAAKTDTQLLPDRYRSMLAVRIWMRIR
;
A
#
# COMPACT_ATOMS: atom_id res chain seq x y z
N MET A 1 -30.54 -7.65 -9.55
CA MET A 1 -29.58 -7.68 -8.41
C MET A 1 -28.24 -8.12 -8.99
N VAL A 2 -27.21 -7.29 -8.92
CA VAL A 2 -25.87 -7.66 -9.42
C VAL A 2 -25.36 -8.80 -8.54
N LYS A 3 -25.03 -9.94 -9.16
CA LYS A 3 -24.54 -11.13 -8.48
C LYS A 3 -23.03 -10.96 -8.30
N MET A 4 -22.62 -10.58 -7.09
CA MET A 4 -21.20 -10.56 -6.71
C MET A 4 -20.78 -11.99 -6.36
N VAL A 5 -19.72 -12.49 -6.99
CA VAL A 5 -19.11 -13.77 -6.61
C VAL A 5 -18.14 -13.49 -5.47
N LEU A 6 -18.64 -13.55 -4.23
CA LEU A 6 -17.88 -13.19 -3.02
C LEU A 6 -16.49 -13.85 -2.96
N GLY A 7 -16.37 -15.14 -3.28
CA GLY A 7 -15.07 -15.82 -3.29
C GLY A 7 -14.07 -15.25 -4.31
N SER A 8 -14.53 -14.79 -5.47
CA SER A 8 -13.67 -14.15 -6.48
C SER A 8 -13.28 -12.74 -6.07
N SER A 9 -14.21 -11.97 -5.47
CA SER A 9 -13.93 -10.64 -4.92
C SER A 9 -12.96 -10.68 -3.74
N ASP A 10 -13.10 -11.67 -2.84
CA ASP A 10 -12.16 -11.89 -1.73
C ASP A 10 -10.77 -12.29 -2.25
N SER A 11 -10.69 -13.10 -3.30
CA SER A 11 -9.42 -13.48 -3.94
C SER A 11 -8.74 -12.29 -4.60
N GLN A 12 -9.50 -11.41 -5.25
CA GLN A 12 -8.99 -10.17 -5.84
C GLN A 12 -8.49 -9.20 -4.76
N ALA A 13 -9.27 -8.97 -3.70
CA ALA A 13 -8.86 -8.15 -2.57
C ALA A 13 -7.60 -8.69 -1.89
N SER A 14 -7.51 -10.01 -1.71
CA SER A 14 -6.32 -10.67 -1.15
C SER A 14 -5.10 -10.53 -2.06
N SER A 15 -5.28 -10.67 -3.37
CA SER A 15 -4.17 -10.51 -4.34
C SER A 15 -3.66 -9.07 -4.37
N VAL A 16 -4.56 -8.09 -4.32
CA VAL A 16 -4.19 -6.66 -4.25
C VAL A 16 -3.51 -6.35 -2.92
N ALA A 17 -4.01 -6.91 -1.81
CA ALA A 17 -3.37 -6.77 -0.50
C ALA A 17 -1.93 -7.31 -0.51
N SER A 18 -1.71 -8.52 -1.03
CA SER A 18 -0.36 -9.09 -1.14
C SER A 18 0.56 -8.27 -2.04
N LEU A 19 0.04 -7.72 -3.14
CA LEU A 19 0.82 -6.86 -4.02
C LEU A 19 1.16 -5.52 -3.33
N ALA A 20 0.20 -4.92 -2.64
CA ALA A 20 0.41 -3.70 -1.86
C ALA A 20 1.47 -3.92 -0.75
N ASP A 21 1.39 -5.05 -0.04
CA ASP A 21 2.37 -5.41 1.00
C ASP A 21 3.78 -5.57 0.39
N ASN A 22 3.91 -6.23 -0.77
CA ASN A 22 5.18 -6.35 -1.48
C ASN A 22 5.75 -4.98 -1.90
N TYR A 23 4.91 -4.09 -2.42
CA TYR A 23 5.33 -2.73 -2.76
C TYR A 23 5.78 -1.96 -1.51
N THR A 24 5.02 -2.04 -0.42
CA THR A 24 5.37 -1.39 0.84
C THR A 24 6.73 -1.87 1.37
N SER A 25 7.00 -3.18 1.36
CA SER A 25 8.30 -3.72 1.75
C SER A 25 9.44 -3.25 0.83
N GLY A 26 9.21 -3.20 -0.49
CA GLY A 26 10.19 -2.69 -1.45
C GLY A 26 10.53 -1.21 -1.23
N PHE A 27 9.50 -0.37 -1.07
CA PHE A 27 9.70 1.07 -0.82
C PHE A 27 10.35 1.35 0.54
N ASN A 28 10.01 0.59 1.58
CA ASN A 28 10.71 0.67 2.87
C ASN A 28 12.20 0.32 2.72
N SER A 29 12.53 -0.71 1.92
CA SER A 29 13.93 -1.07 1.65
C SER A 29 14.69 0.06 0.94
N ILE A 30 14.04 0.76 0.00
CA ILE A 30 14.61 1.93 -0.67
C ILE A 30 14.85 3.07 0.32
N ILE A 31 13.89 3.36 1.19
CA ILE A 31 14.03 4.39 2.23
C ILE A 31 15.22 4.07 3.13
N SER A 32 15.32 2.85 3.63
CA SER A 32 16.46 2.43 4.46
C SER A 32 17.79 2.49 3.72
N ALA A 33 17.83 2.15 2.43
CA ALA A 33 19.05 2.28 1.64
C ALA A 33 19.49 3.74 1.48
N ILE A 34 18.55 4.67 1.30
CA ILE A 34 18.82 6.11 1.23
C ILE A 34 19.29 6.64 2.58
N GLU A 35 18.67 6.23 3.69
CA GLU A 35 19.09 6.61 5.04
C GLU A 35 20.51 6.12 5.33
N ASN A 36 20.84 4.87 4.96
CA ASN A 36 22.20 4.34 5.07
C ASN A 36 23.19 5.14 4.21
N LEU A 37 22.81 5.51 2.99
CA LEU A 37 23.62 6.34 2.12
C LEU A 37 23.85 7.74 2.71
N ALA A 38 22.81 8.36 3.28
CA ALA A 38 22.87 9.68 3.90
C ALA A 38 23.84 9.70 5.08
N ASN A 39 23.81 8.65 5.91
CA ASN A 39 24.62 8.51 7.12
C ASN A 39 26.01 7.91 6.87
N ALA A 40 26.41 7.64 5.62
CA ALA A 40 27.73 7.10 5.33
C ALA A 40 28.82 8.17 5.45
N ASP A 41 29.64 8.08 6.51
CA ASP A 41 30.71 9.03 6.84
C ASP A 41 31.85 9.05 5.81
N GLY A 42 32.13 7.94 5.14
CA GLY A 42 33.21 7.85 4.12
C GLY A 42 32.82 8.31 2.72
N LEU A 43 31.55 8.70 2.51
CA LEU A 43 31.04 9.12 1.21
C LEU A 43 30.90 10.65 1.18
N GLU A 44 32.00 11.29 0.82
CA GLU A 44 32.17 12.74 0.82
C GLU A 44 32.50 13.27 -0.60
N GLY A 45 32.21 14.56 -0.84
CA GLY A 45 32.39 15.22 -2.13
C GLY A 45 31.06 15.60 -2.80
N GLU A 46 31.12 16.53 -3.75
CA GLU A 46 29.94 17.17 -4.34
C GLU A 46 28.93 16.18 -4.95
N ALA A 47 29.43 15.14 -5.63
CA ALA A 47 28.59 14.09 -6.19
C ALA A 47 27.82 13.31 -5.11
N TYR A 48 28.49 12.89 -4.04
CA TYR A 48 27.84 12.16 -2.94
C TYR A 48 26.88 13.05 -2.16
N THR A 49 27.25 14.31 -1.89
CA THR A 49 26.35 15.29 -1.25
C THR A 49 25.09 15.51 -2.09
N ASN A 50 25.21 15.61 -3.41
CA ASN A 50 24.07 15.75 -4.32
C ASN A 50 23.16 14.53 -4.28
N VAL A 51 23.72 13.30 -4.30
CA VAL A 51 22.92 12.08 -4.22
C VAL A 51 22.25 11.92 -2.85
N LYS A 52 22.95 12.18 -1.75
CA LYS A 52 22.38 12.17 -0.39
C LYS A 52 21.22 13.15 -0.26
N THR A 53 21.41 14.36 -0.78
CA THR A 53 20.39 15.43 -0.78
C THR A 53 19.19 15.02 -1.64
N TYR A 54 19.40 14.59 -2.89
CA TYR A 54 18.33 14.19 -3.79
C TYR A 54 17.55 12.97 -3.26
N GLY A 55 18.26 11.95 -2.76
CA GLY A 55 17.65 10.77 -2.14
C GLY A 55 16.75 11.12 -0.97
N SER A 56 17.23 11.98 -0.07
CA SER A 56 16.49 12.39 1.13
C SER A 56 15.32 13.32 0.82
N THR A 57 15.48 14.24 -0.13
CA THR A 57 14.49 15.31 -0.41
C THR A 57 13.45 14.94 -1.46
N VAL A 58 13.78 14.04 -2.39
CA VAL A 58 12.89 13.68 -3.50
C VAL A 58 12.48 12.22 -3.42
N VAL A 59 13.45 11.31 -3.37
CA VAL A 59 13.17 9.87 -3.49
C VAL A 59 12.46 9.33 -2.25
N THR A 60 12.87 9.77 -1.05
CA THR A 60 12.26 9.33 0.22
C THR A 60 10.79 9.75 0.34
N PRO A 61 10.41 11.03 0.14
CA PRO A 61 8.99 11.42 0.14
C PRO A 61 8.18 10.70 -0.94
N LEU A 62 8.76 10.48 -2.13
CA LEU A 62 8.09 9.76 -3.21
C LEU A 62 7.81 8.30 -2.85
N ALA A 63 8.79 7.60 -2.28
CA ALA A 63 8.61 6.23 -1.79
C ALA A 63 7.50 6.14 -0.72
N LYS A 64 7.45 7.10 0.22
CA LYS A 64 6.36 7.22 1.20
C LYS A 64 5.00 7.45 0.55
N GLY A 65 4.95 8.28 -0.50
CA GLY A 65 3.73 8.50 -1.29
C GLY A 65 3.22 7.23 -1.97
N PHE A 66 4.11 6.39 -2.50
CA PHE A 66 3.72 5.11 -3.09
C PHE A 66 3.23 4.09 -2.06
N ILE A 67 3.81 4.08 -0.85
CA ILE A 67 3.29 3.27 0.27
C ILE A 67 1.85 3.69 0.60
N LEU A 68 1.61 5.00 0.75
CA LEU A 68 0.26 5.55 0.98
C LEU A 68 -0.74 5.13 -0.11
N LEU A 69 -0.33 5.14 -1.38
CA LEU A 69 -1.17 4.71 -2.50
C LEU A 69 -1.48 3.21 -2.43
N ALA A 70 -0.49 2.37 -2.10
CA ALA A 70 -0.65 0.93 -1.94
C ALA A 70 -1.63 0.60 -0.80
N ASP A 71 -1.52 1.28 0.34
CA ASP A 71 -2.44 1.13 1.47
C ASP A 71 -3.87 1.59 1.13
N ALA A 72 -4.02 2.68 0.38
CA ALA A 72 -5.32 3.14 -0.11
C ALA A 72 -5.97 2.10 -1.05
N ALA A 73 -5.21 1.55 -2.00
CA ALA A 73 -5.69 0.52 -2.93
C ALA A 73 -6.11 -0.76 -2.19
N LYS A 74 -5.35 -1.17 -1.17
CA LYS A 74 -5.71 -2.30 -0.29
C LYS A 74 -7.03 -2.04 0.44
N THR A 75 -7.20 -0.84 1.00
CA THR A 75 -8.42 -0.44 1.71
C THR A 75 -9.64 -0.41 0.79
N ASP A 76 -9.53 0.21 -0.39
CA ASP A 76 -10.63 0.34 -1.33
C ASP A 76 -11.08 -1.00 -1.92
N THR A 77 -10.14 -1.91 -2.17
CA THR A 77 -10.47 -3.25 -2.68
C THR A 77 -11.16 -4.14 -1.65
N GLN A 78 -10.96 -3.89 -0.35
CA GLN A 78 -11.68 -4.56 0.74
C GLN A 78 -13.08 -3.96 0.99
N LEU A 79 -13.28 -2.66 0.69
CA LEU A 79 -14.53 -1.96 0.96
C LEU A 79 -15.75 -2.56 0.23
N LEU A 80 -15.57 -3.02 -1.01
CA LEU A 80 -16.64 -3.58 -1.85
C LEU A 80 -17.21 -4.90 -1.32
N PRO A 81 -16.41 -5.95 -1.03
CA PRO A 81 -16.91 -7.18 -0.43
C PRO A 81 -17.52 -6.95 0.96
N ASP A 82 -16.96 -6.05 1.78
CA ASP A 82 -17.47 -5.72 3.10
C ASP A 82 -18.87 -5.08 3.07
N ARG A 83 -19.06 -4.11 2.16
CA ARG A 83 -20.38 -3.48 1.93
C ARG A 83 -21.41 -4.49 1.45
N TYR A 84 -21.02 -5.47 0.64
CA TYR A 84 -21.95 -6.50 0.18
C TYR A 84 -22.38 -7.45 1.31
N ARG A 85 -21.43 -7.85 2.17
CA ARG A 85 -21.72 -8.67 3.36
C ARG A 85 -22.66 -7.96 4.33
N SER A 86 -22.46 -6.67 4.57
CA SER A 86 -23.34 -5.88 5.44
C SER A 86 -24.75 -5.75 4.88
N MET A 87 -24.90 -5.53 3.57
CA MET A 87 -26.20 -5.47 2.91
C MET A 87 -26.96 -6.79 2.99
N LEU A 88 -26.27 -7.92 2.81
CA LEU A 88 -26.87 -9.25 2.98
C LEU A 88 -27.30 -9.51 4.42
N ALA A 89 -26.49 -9.14 5.41
CA ALA A 89 -26.80 -9.32 6.82
C ALA A 89 -28.07 -8.56 7.24
N VAL A 90 -28.20 -7.29 6.86
CA VAL A 90 -29.40 -6.47 7.11
C VAL A 90 -30.64 -7.12 6.47
N ARG A 91 -30.50 -7.64 5.26
CA ARG A 91 -31.62 -8.23 4.51
C ARG A 91 -32.08 -9.56 5.08
N ILE A 92 -31.17 -10.37 5.62
CA ILE A 92 -31.49 -11.61 6.34
C ILE A 92 -32.22 -11.25 7.64
N TRP A 93 -31.72 -10.26 8.39
CA TRP A 93 -32.34 -9.81 9.64
C TRP A 93 -33.78 -9.31 9.45
N MET A 94 -34.03 -8.51 8.39
CA MET A 94 -35.39 -8.07 8.03
C MET A 94 -36.32 -9.20 7.58
N ARG A 95 -35.80 -10.37 7.20
CA ARG A 95 -36.61 -11.52 6.77
C ARG A 95 -37.00 -12.48 7.89
N ILE A 96 -36.30 -12.38 9.03
CA ILE A 96 -36.50 -13.24 10.21
C ILE A 96 -37.45 -12.57 11.22
N ARG A 97 -37.74 -11.28 11.04
CA ARG A 97 -38.67 -10.49 11.85
C ARG A 97 -40.01 -10.35 11.16
#